data_AF-A0A6L3T093-F1
#
_entry.id   AF-A0A6L3T093-F1
#
_cell.length_a   1.000
_cell.length_b   1.000
_cell.length_c   1.000
_cell.angle_alpha   90.00
_cell.angle_beta   90.00
_cell.angle_gamma   90.00
#
_symmetry.space_group_name_H-M   'P 1'
#
loop_
_entity.id
_entity.type
_entity.pdbx_description
1 polymer ?
#
loop_
_entity_poly.entity_id
_entity_poly.type
_entity_poly.pdbx_seq_one_letter_code
_entity_poly.pdbx_strand_id
1 'polypeptide(L)' 'MLEQALKHLQYAMILRDCAAQSRDPAARQLFTTVASLHEMRGRALIGRLRARAPAAPRPAERRPWRFGRSAPR' A
#
# COMPACT_ATOMS: atom_id res chain seq x y z
N MET A 1 5.78 -11.74 4.82
CA MET A 1 5.61 -10.80 3.68
C MET A 1 5.26 -9.39 4.11
N LEU A 2 4.20 -9.19 4.92
CA LEU A 2 3.84 -7.85 5.42
C LEU A 2 4.92 -7.24 6.33
N GLU A 3 5.42 -8.02 7.30
CA GLU A 3 6.52 -7.59 8.18
C GLU A 3 7.76 -7.16 7.38
N GLN A 4 8.11 -7.90 6.33
CA GLN A 4 9.23 -7.56 5.46
C GLN A 4 8.99 -6.22 4.72
N ALA A 5 7.76 -5.96 4.29
CA ALA A 5 7.40 -4.69 3.68
C ALA A 5 7.54 -3.53 4.66
N LEU A 6 7.08 -3.71 5.90
CA LEU A 6 7.21 -2.71 6.96
C LEU A 6 8.68 -2.44 7.32
N LYS A 7 9.52 -3.47 7.40
CA LYS A 7 10.98 -3.32 7.59
C LYS A 7 11.60 -2.45 6.50
N HIS A 8 11.25 -2.67 5.24
CA HIS A 8 11.73 -1.83 4.14
C HIS A 8 11.31 -0.37 4.31
N LEU A 9 10.05 -0.09 4.67
CA LEU A 9 9.59 1.28 4.89
C LEU A 9 10.27 1.94 6.10
N GLN A 10 10.46 1.19 7.18
CA GLN A 10 11.18 1.67 8.37
C GLN A 10 12.63 2.04 8.04
N TYR A 11 13.35 1.20 7.29
CA TYR A 11 14.71 1.53 6.84
C TYR A 11 14.73 2.75 5.93
N ALA A 12 13.75 2.92 5.04
CA ALA A 12 13.65 4.11 4.21
C ALA A 12 13.48 5.39 5.05
N MET A 13 12.70 5.34 6.14
CA MET A 13 12.57 6.47 7.08
C MET A 13 13.89 6.78 7.78
N ILE A 14 14.53 5.78 8.38
CA ILE A 14 15.82 5.96 9.08
C ILE A 14 16.87 6.57 8.15
N LEU A 15 16.96 6.09 6.91
CA LEU A 15 17.91 6.63 5.93
C LEU A 15 17.60 8.08 5.54
N ARG A 16 16.32 8.47 5.46
CA ARG A 16 15.94 9.88 5.25
C ARG A 16 16.35 10.75 6.44
N ASP A 17 16.23 10.25 7.66
CA ASP A 17 16.69 10.95 8.86
C ASP A 17 18.22 11.10 8.87
N CYS A 18 18.97 10.08 8.45
CA CYS A 18 20.42 10.16 8.26
C CYS A 18 20.79 11.19 7.17
N ALA A 19 20.06 11.23 6.06
CA ALA A 19 20.26 12.23 5.02
C ALA A 19 20.01 13.65 5.55
N ALA A 20 18.95 13.87 6.33
CA ALA A 20 18.65 15.19 6.89
C ALA A 20 19.73 15.68 7.86
N GLN A 21 20.39 14.78 8.59
CA GLN A 21 21.43 15.10 9.56
C GLN A 21 22.84 15.18 8.95
N SER A 22 23.06 14.64 7.76
CA SER A 22 24.38 14.59 7.15
C SER A 22 24.80 15.94 6.56
N ARG A 23 26.00 16.40 6.92
CA ARG A 23 26.63 17.60 6.34
C ARG A 23 27.33 17.30 5.00
N ASP A 24 27.75 16.07 4.79
CA ASP A 24 28.40 15.64 3.56
C ASP A 24 27.38 15.46 2.42
N PRO A 25 27.51 16.19 1.28
CA PRO A 25 26.66 16.02 0.12
C PRO A 25 26.66 14.59 -0.46
N ALA A 26 27.80 13.91 -0.46
CA ALA A 26 27.91 12.56 -1.02
C ALA A 26 27.17 11.55 -0.15
N ALA A 27 27.38 11.59 1.17
CA ALA A 27 26.62 10.77 2.11
C ALA A 27 25.11 11.06 2.04
N ARG A 28 24.69 12.33 1.90
CA ARG A 28 23.27 12.68 1.70
C ARG A 28 22.69 11.98 0.47
N GLN A 29 23.36 12.09 -0.66
CA GLN A 29 22.91 11.46 -1.90
C GLN A 29 22.83 9.94 -1.77
N LEU A 30 23.82 9.31 -1.13
CA LEU A 30 23.82 7.88 -0.85
C LEU A 30 22.60 7.49 0.01
N PHE A 31 22.38 8.14 1.15
CA PHE A 31 21.25 7.84 2.03
C PHE A 31 19.91 8.03 1.33
N THR A 32 19.73 9.11 0.57
CA THR A 32 18.51 9.34 -0.21
C THR A 32 18.28 8.24 -1.25
N THR A 33 19.34 7.83 -1.96
CA THR A 33 19.25 6.78 -3.00
C THR A 33 18.84 5.44 -2.40
N VAL A 34 19.47 5.05 -1.28
CA VAL A 34 19.16 3.79 -0.59
C VAL A 34 17.75 3.86 0.03
N ALA A 35 17.34 5.02 0.57
CA ALA A 35 16.00 5.20 1.10
C ALA A 35 14.93 4.98 0.01
N SER A 36 15.12 5.55 -1.18
CA SER A 36 14.21 5.36 -2.31
C SER A 36 14.11 3.90 -2.75
N LEU A 37 15.22 3.16 -2.75
CA LEU A 37 15.23 1.73 -3.05
C LEU A 37 14.38 0.93 -2.05
N HIS A 38 14.57 1.22 -0.75
CA HIS A 38 13.81 0.57 0.31
C HIS A 38 12.32 0.93 0.24
N GLU A 39 11.97 2.18 -0.02
CA GLU A 39 10.59 2.60 -0.20
C GLU A 39 9.90 1.88 -1.37
N MET A 40 10.57 1.81 -2.52
CA MET A 40 10.09 1.10 -3.71
C MET A 40 9.81 -0.37 -3.40
N ARG A 41 10.76 -1.06 -2.74
CA ARG A 41 10.62 -2.47 -2.35
C ARG A 41 9.48 -2.68 -1.36
N GLY A 42 9.36 -1.83 -0.33
CA GLY A 42 8.27 -1.89 0.64
C GLY A 42 6.90 -1.72 -0.02
N ARG A 43 6.75 -0.71 -0.88
CA ARG A 43 5.49 -0.45 -1.62
C ARG A 43 5.14 -1.59 -2.58
N ALA A 44 6.13 -2.17 -3.27
CA ALA A 44 5.90 -3.31 -4.16
C ALA A 44 5.38 -4.53 -3.40
N LEU A 45 5.93 -4.83 -2.22
CA LEU A 45 5.45 -5.92 -1.36
C LEU A 45 4.03 -5.68 -0.85
N ILE A 46 3.70 -4.45 -0.45
CA ILE A 46 2.33 -4.07 -0.07
C ILE A 46 1.37 -4.23 -1.26
N GLY A 47 1.78 -3.81 -2.47
CA GLY A 47 1.00 -3.98 -3.68
C GLY A 47 0.65 -5.45 -3.96
N ARG A 48 1.64 -6.35 -3.82
CA ARG A 48 1.42 -7.80 -3.95
C ARG A 48 0.47 -8.37 -2.90
N LEU A 49 0.54 -7.87 -1.66
CA LEU A 49 -0.38 -8.29 -0.60
C LEU A 49 -1.81 -7.82 -0.88
N ARG A 50 -1.99 -6.58 -1.34
CA ARG A 50 -3.30 -6.05 -1.74
C ARG A 50 -3.89 -6.81 -2.93
N ALA A 51 -3.08 -7.15 -3.93
CA ALA A 51 -3.53 -7.94 -5.08
C ALA A 51 -3.93 -9.38 -4.71
N ARG A 52 -3.38 -9.92 -3.62
CA ARG A 52 -3.69 -11.27 -3.11
C ARG A 52 -4.83 -11.28 -2.10
N ALA A 53 -5.22 -10.13 -1.54
CA ALA A 53 -6.38 -10.04 -0.68
C ALA A 53 -7.62 -10.45 -1.52
N PRO A 54 -8.48 -11.36 -1.01
CA PRO A 54 -9.70 -11.70 -1.73
C PRO A 54 -10.45 -10.40 -2.00
N ALA A 55 -10.77 -10.15 -3.27
CA ALA A 55 -11.58 -9.02 -3.66
C ALA A 55 -12.79 -9.00 -2.72
N ALA A 56 -12.94 -7.94 -1.94
CA ALA A 56 -14.10 -7.76 -1.08
C ALA A 56 -15.33 -8.07 -1.95
N PRO A 57 -16.27 -8.92 -1.48
CA PRO A 57 -17.41 -9.28 -2.30
C PRO A 57 -18.06 -7.99 -2.77
N ARG A 58 -18.15 -7.82 -4.10
CA ARG A 58 -18.85 -6.69 -4.71
C ARG A 58 -20.18 -6.57 -3.98
N PRO A 59 -20.56 -5.39 -3.46
CA PRO A 59 -21.83 -5.25 -2.78
C PRO A 59 -22.90 -5.80 -3.71
N ALA A 60 -23.58 -6.85 -3.25
CA ALA A 60 -24.60 -7.53 -4.02
C ALA A 60 -25.51 -6.44 -4.59
N GLU A 61 -25.56 -6.39 -5.93
CA GLU A 61 -26.40 -5.48 -6.68
C GLU A 61 -27.78 -5.55 -6.03
N ARG A 62 -28.15 -4.48 -5.32
CA ARG A 62 -29.45 -4.38 -4.66
C ARG A 62 -30.48 -4.43 -5.77
N ARG A 63 -30.93 -5.64 -6.14
CA ARG A 63 -32.12 -5.82 -6.97
C ARG A 63 -33.24 -5.09 -6.24
N PRO A 64 -33.82 -4.02 -6.81
CA PRO A 64 -34.95 -3.40 -6.19
C PRO A 64 -36.08 -4.43 -6.27
N TRP A 65 -36.58 -4.81 -5.10
CA TRP A 65 -37.75 -5.64 -4.90
C TRP A 65 -38.82 -5.30 -5.94
N ARG A 66 -39.06 -6.21 -6.90
CA ARG A 66 -40.27 -6.14 -7.72
C ARG A 66 -41.44 -6.60 -6.84
N PHE A 67 -41.93 -5.68 -6.02
CA PHE A 67 -43.32 -5.73 -5.57
C PHE A 67 -44.19 -5.20 -6.70
N GLY A 68 -45.11 -6.02 -7.19
CA GLY A 68 -46.12 -5.67 -8.17
C GLY A 68 -46.57 -6.93 -8.91
N ARG A 69 -47.85 -7.31 -8.96
CA ARG A 69 -49.10 -6.64 -8.60
C ARG A 69 -50.10 -7.71 -8.15
N SER A 70 -50.93 -7.35 -7.20
CA SER A 70 -52.22 -7.99 -6.94
C SER A 70 -53.04 -8.03 -8.24
N ALA A 71 -53.53 -9.21 -8.63
CA ALA A 71 -54.53 -9.36 -9.67
C ALA A 71 -55.87 -9.72 -8.99
N PRO A 72 -56.95 -8.93 -9.14
CA PRO A 72 -58.27 -9.35 -8.70
C PRO A 72 -58.89 -10.29 -9.75
N ARG A 73 -59.66 -11.28 -9.29
CA ARG A 73 -60.62 -12.02 -10.10
C ARG A 73 -62.00 -11.44 -9.87
#